data_AF-A0A3L6KZ89-F1
#
_entry.id   AF-A0A3L6KZ89-F1
#
_cell.length_a   1.000
_cell.length_b   1.000
_cell.length_c   1.000
_cell.angle_alpha   90.00
_cell.angle_beta   90.00
_cell.angle_gamma   90.00
#
_symmetry.space_group_name_H-M   'P 1'
#
loop_
_entity.id
_entity.type
_entity.pdbx_description
1 polymer ?
#
loop_
_entity_poly.entity_id
_entity_poly.type
_entity_poly.pdbx_seq_one_letter_code
_entity_poly.pdbx_strand_id
1 'polypeptide(L)'
;MQKLADRDEIALAVTSDAYSVSGLIEQDRQYNIACRNLRRLDQLEKDQEYEWKAFNDSKKQWLRRARLKTAMSDIVQTEHLHRKYNDICSAHKEELESYRLATRKDVLRQPVAMSSLSVAVRTLGDRLMRANLTGSALDMQNMYDTLQQEEREEAVNRKHETIERKVAKKKHLLDEKEASAYRKVLLAERLGKRRGEENMQALAANLEHKEDQMASAHFRQRIAPYFPLVKGRAFGRAQKHVASRGTQLKTSLNKGHFHVPSLCGLYGGLLEVEQ
;
A
#
# COMPACT_ATOMS: atom_id res chain seq x y z
N MET A 1 -5.81 -47.65 -53.64
CA MET A 1 -6.16 -47.38 -55.05
C MET A 1 -7.65 -47.58 -55.22
N GLN A 2 -8.47 -46.61 -54.76
CA GLN A 2 -9.90 -46.59 -55.03
C GLN A 2 -10.09 -45.77 -56.30
N LYS A 3 -10.74 -46.39 -57.29
CA LYS A 3 -10.92 -45.86 -58.64
C LYS A 3 -11.74 -44.57 -58.58
N LEU A 4 -11.22 -43.53 -59.24
CA LEU A 4 -12.02 -42.41 -59.73
C LEU A 4 -13.12 -43.02 -60.60
N ALA A 5 -14.37 -42.99 -60.13
CA ALA A 5 -15.51 -43.32 -60.97
C ALA A 5 -15.56 -42.29 -62.09
N ASP A 6 -15.60 -42.78 -63.33
CA ASP A 6 -15.57 -41.99 -64.54
C ASP A 6 -16.77 -41.03 -64.57
N ARG A 7 -16.50 -39.78 -64.97
CA ARG A 7 -17.52 -38.73 -65.10
C ARG A 7 -18.66 -39.09 -66.07
N ASP A 8 -18.48 -40.15 -66.86
CA ASP A 8 -19.45 -40.66 -67.83
C ASP A 8 -20.49 -41.61 -67.21
N GLU A 9 -20.20 -42.28 -66.08
CA GLU A 9 -21.21 -43.07 -65.33
C GLU A 9 -22.21 -42.15 -64.62
N ILE A 10 -21.78 -40.94 -64.25
CA ILE A 10 -22.66 -39.90 -63.68
C ILE A 10 -23.64 -39.38 -64.76
N ALA A 11 -23.23 -39.35 -66.04
CA ALA A 11 -24.09 -38.89 -67.14
C ALA A 11 -25.18 -39.92 -67.52
N LEU A 12 -24.95 -41.21 -67.32
CA LEU A 12 -25.92 -42.27 -67.64
C LEU A 12 -27.01 -42.45 -66.57
N ALA A 13 -26.72 -42.18 -65.30
CA ALA A 13 -27.71 -42.19 -64.21
C ALA A 13 -28.71 -41.02 -64.27
N VAL A 14 -28.41 -39.96 -65.03
CA VAL A 14 -29.26 -38.76 -65.19
C VAL A 14 -30.57 -39.05 -65.93
N THR A 15 -30.68 -40.20 -66.62
CA THR A 15 -31.86 -40.52 -67.44
C THR A 15 -32.91 -41.43 -66.77
N SER A 16 -32.69 -41.93 -65.54
CA SER A 16 -33.69 -42.80 -64.89
C SER A 16 -34.13 -42.43 -63.47
N ASP A 17 -33.55 -41.43 -62.79
CA ASP A 17 -34.16 -40.84 -61.59
C ASP A 17 -33.44 -39.54 -61.18
N ALA A 18 -33.96 -38.40 -61.62
CA ALA A 18 -33.43 -37.08 -61.23
C ALA A 18 -33.37 -36.89 -59.69
N TYR A 19 -34.25 -37.58 -58.96
CA TYR A 19 -34.29 -37.57 -57.50
C TYR A 19 -33.13 -38.32 -56.83
N SER A 20 -32.66 -39.44 -57.41
CA SER A 20 -31.57 -40.26 -56.84
C SER A 20 -30.20 -39.58 -57.01
N VAL A 21 -29.98 -38.94 -58.16
CA VAL A 21 -28.78 -38.13 -58.43
C VAL A 21 -28.74 -36.88 -57.55
N SER A 22 -29.88 -36.23 -57.31
CA SER A 22 -29.96 -35.08 -56.40
C SER A 22 -29.59 -35.44 -54.96
N GLY A 23 -30.05 -36.61 -54.48
CA GLY A 23 -29.74 -37.12 -53.14
C GLY A 23 -28.26 -37.46 -52.96
N LEU A 24 -27.61 -38.02 -53.98
CA LEU A 24 -26.17 -38.30 -53.96
C LEU A 24 -25.32 -37.01 -53.95
N ILE A 25 -25.71 -36.00 -54.73
CA ILE A 25 -25.06 -34.67 -54.73
C ILE A 25 -25.22 -33.98 -53.38
N GLU A 26 -26.40 -34.07 -52.76
CA GLU A 26 -26.62 -33.53 -51.41
C GLU A 26 -25.82 -34.26 -50.34
N GLN A 27 -25.72 -35.59 -50.41
CA GLN A 27 -24.89 -36.39 -49.49
C GLN A 27 -23.40 -36.06 -49.63
N ASP A 28 -22.89 -35.94 -50.86
CA ASP A 28 -21.49 -35.59 -51.10
C ASP A 28 -21.20 -34.14 -50.67
N ARG A 29 -22.17 -33.23 -50.85
CA ARG A 29 -22.09 -31.86 -50.32
C ARG A 29 -22.07 -31.85 -48.78
N GLN A 30 -22.91 -32.65 -48.13
CA GLN A 30 -22.94 -32.79 -46.67
C GLN A 30 -21.65 -33.41 -46.13
N TYR A 31 -21.11 -34.43 -46.80
CA TYR A 31 -19.83 -35.07 -46.47
C TYR A 31 -18.66 -34.08 -46.58
N ASN A 32 -18.58 -33.32 -47.68
CA ASN A 32 -17.55 -32.31 -47.87
C ASN A 32 -17.64 -31.17 -46.82
N ILE A 33 -18.85 -30.77 -46.42
CA ILE A 33 -19.06 -29.80 -45.33
C ILE A 33 -18.59 -30.39 -44.00
N ALA A 34 -18.89 -31.65 -43.71
CA ALA A 34 -18.46 -32.34 -42.50
C ALA A 34 -16.93 -32.44 -42.41
N CYS A 35 -16.25 -32.85 -43.48
CA CYS A 35 -14.79 -32.93 -43.53
C CYS A 35 -14.12 -31.55 -43.35
N ARG A 36 -14.69 -30.48 -43.94
CA ARG A 36 -14.20 -29.11 -43.74
C ARG A 36 -14.39 -28.63 -42.29
N ASN A 37 -15.52 -28.98 -41.66
CA ASN A 37 -15.77 -28.65 -40.26
C ASN A 37 -14.82 -29.40 -39.31
N LEU A 38 -14.51 -30.66 -39.58
CA LEU A 38 -13.53 -31.46 -38.84
C LEU A 38 -12.13 -30.83 -38.86
N ARG A 39 -11.63 -30.47 -40.06
CA ARG A 39 -10.32 -29.78 -40.17
C ARG A 39 -10.32 -28.43 -39.47
N ARG A 40 -11.44 -27.70 -39.52
CA ARG A 40 -11.59 -26.41 -38.84
C ARG A 40 -11.60 -26.56 -37.32
N LEU A 41 -12.21 -27.62 -36.79
CA LEU A 41 -12.22 -27.92 -35.36
C LEU A 41 -10.82 -28.28 -34.85
N ASP A 42 -10.07 -29.13 -35.58
CA ASP A 42 -8.70 -29.51 -35.22
C ASP A 42 -7.75 -28.29 -35.21
N GLN A 43 -7.86 -27.40 -36.19
CA GLN A 43 -7.09 -26.14 -36.19
C GLN A 43 -7.48 -25.23 -35.02
N LEU A 44 -8.78 -25.12 -34.75
CA LEU A 44 -9.30 -24.28 -33.67
C LEU A 44 -8.89 -24.77 -32.29
N GLU A 45 -8.80 -26.08 -32.08
CA GLU A 45 -8.29 -26.67 -30.84
C GLU A 45 -6.82 -26.33 -30.60
N LYS A 46 -5.97 -26.49 -31.62
CA LYS A 46 -4.55 -26.11 -31.57
C LYS A 46 -4.35 -24.61 -31.29
N ASP A 47 -5.14 -23.76 -31.94
CA ASP A 47 -5.07 -22.31 -31.73
C ASP A 47 -5.50 -21.95 -30.28
N GLN A 48 -6.55 -22.58 -29.76
CA GLN A 48 -7.02 -22.37 -28.38
C GLN A 48 -6.01 -22.84 -27.33
N GLU A 49 -5.32 -23.96 -27.54
CA GLU A 49 -4.24 -24.42 -26.66
C GLU A 49 -3.09 -23.41 -26.58
N TYR A 50 -2.70 -22.85 -27.73
CA TYR A 50 -1.69 -21.80 -27.78
C TYR A 50 -2.13 -20.54 -27.04
N GLU A 51 -3.37 -20.09 -27.26
CA GLU A 51 -3.96 -18.95 -26.55
C GLU A 51 -4.00 -19.18 -25.03
N TRP A 52 -4.41 -20.38 -24.60
CA TRP A 52 -4.51 -20.76 -23.19
C TRP A 52 -3.13 -20.76 -22.51
N LYS A 53 -2.12 -21.32 -23.18
CA LYS A 53 -0.74 -21.30 -22.69
C LYS A 53 -0.21 -19.86 -22.58
N ALA A 54 -0.41 -19.05 -23.62
CA ALA A 54 0.03 -17.65 -23.62
C ALA A 54 -0.66 -16.81 -22.53
N PHE A 55 -1.94 -17.04 -22.26
CA PHE A 55 -2.67 -16.40 -21.17
C PHE A 55 -2.11 -16.79 -19.80
N ASN A 56 -1.88 -18.09 -19.57
CA ASN A 56 -1.34 -18.58 -18.30
C ASN A 56 0.06 -18.03 -18.01
N ASP A 57 0.92 -17.97 -19.02
CA ASP A 57 2.26 -17.38 -18.89
C ASP A 57 2.16 -15.87 -18.58
N SER A 58 1.26 -15.15 -19.26
CA SER A 58 1.00 -13.73 -19.02
C SER A 58 0.43 -13.49 -17.61
N LYS A 59 -0.52 -14.32 -17.16
CA LYS A 59 -1.14 -14.28 -15.82
C LYS A 59 -0.06 -14.41 -14.74
N LYS A 60 0.81 -15.41 -14.86
CA LYS A 60 1.94 -15.61 -13.93
C LYS A 60 2.88 -14.41 -13.90
N GLN A 61 3.23 -13.86 -15.08
CA GLN A 61 4.12 -12.71 -15.17
C GLN A 61 3.50 -11.44 -14.56
N TRP A 62 2.21 -11.19 -14.80
CA TRP A 62 1.48 -10.07 -14.22
C TRP A 62 1.42 -10.14 -12.71
N LEU A 63 1.08 -11.31 -12.14
CA LEU A 63 1.07 -11.53 -10.70
C LEU A 63 2.46 -11.32 -10.09
N ARG A 64 3.52 -11.84 -10.74
CA ARG A 64 4.90 -11.65 -10.28
C ARG A 64 5.29 -10.18 -10.28
N ARG A 65 5.00 -9.44 -11.35
CA ARG A 65 5.30 -8.00 -11.45
C ARG A 65 4.52 -7.19 -10.43
N ALA A 66 3.24 -7.50 -10.22
CA ALA A 66 2.42 -6.83 -9.23
C ALA A 66 2.94 -7.06 -7.81
N ARG A 67 3.26 -8.32 -7.43
CA ARG A 67 3.87 -8.64 -6.14
C ARG A 67 5.18 -7.88 -5.91
N LEU A 68 6.05 -7.84 -6.92
CA LEU A 68 7.30 -7.10 -6.84
C LEU A 68 7.04 -5.60 -6.64
N LYS A 69 6.12 -5.01 -7.40
CA LYS A 69 5.76 -3.60 -7.30
C LYS A 69 5.19 -3.26 -5.92
N THR A 70 4.30 -4.08 -5.37
CA THR A 70 3.75 -3.90 -4.02
C THR A 70 4.87 -3.97 -2.98
N ALA A 71 5.73 -5.00 -3.03
CA ALA A 71 6.84 -5.13 -2.09
C ALA A 71 7.82 -3.95 -2.16
N MET A 72 8.16 -3.46 -3.36
CA MET A 72 9.00 -2.28 -3.52
C MET A 72 8.33 -1.01 -2.96
N SER A 73 7.04 -0.84 -3.22
CA SER A 73 6.26 0.29 -2.68
C SER A 73 6.22 0.25 -1.15
N ASP A 74 6.04 -0.93 -0.57
CA ASP A 74 6.01 -1.12 0.88
C ASP A 74 7.35 -0.72 1.50
N ILE A 75 8.47 -1.16 0.94
CA ILE A 75 9.82 -0.80 1.43
C ILE A 75 10.04 0.72 1.40
N VAL A 76 9.72 1.37 0.27
CA VAL A 76 9.91 2.82 0.11
C VAL A 76 9.01 3.59 1.09
N GLN A 77 7.77 3.13 1.27
CA GLN A 77 6.82 3.77 2.17
C GLN A 77 7.22 3.61 3.63
N THR A 78 7.62 2.41 4.07
CA THR A 78 8.05 2.17 5.46
C THR A 78 9.31 2.98 5.76
N GLU A 79 10.28 2.98 4.85
CA GLU A 79 11.49 3.78 4.99
C GLU A 79 11.17 5.27 5.15
N HIS A 80 10.28 5.81 4.31
CA HIS A 80 9.85 7.21 4.41
C HIS A 80 9.18 7.54 5.75
N LEU A 81 8.31 6.65 6.24
CA LEU A 81 7.65 6.82 7.54
C LEU A 81 8.67 6.83 8.68
N HIS A 82 9.64 5.91 8.67
CA HIS A 82 10.67 5.83 9.69
C HIS A 82 11.66 7.00 9.63
N ARG A 83 12.02 7.48 8.44
CA ARG A 83 12.82 8.70 8.29
C ARG A 83 12.13 9.90 8.93
N LYS A 84 10.85 10.13 8.62
CA LYS A 84 10.07 11.21 9.24
C LYS A 84 9.96 11.09 10.76
N TYR A 85 9.82 9.86 11.26
CA TYR A 85 9.82 9.62 12.70
C TYR A 85 11.17 9.97 13.34
N ASN A 86 12.27 9.56 12.72
CA ASN A 86 13.62 9.90 13.18
C ASN A 86 13.84 11.42 13.19
N ASP A 87 13.34 12.14 12.17
CA ASP A 87 13.41 13.60 12.12
C ASP A 87 12.66 14.23 13.32
N ILE A 88 11.46 13.73 13.65
CA ILE A 88 10.70 14.18 14.84
C ILE A 88 11.49 13.92 16.13
N CYS A 89 12.06 12.72 16.30
CA CYS A 89 12.88 12.42 17.47
C CYS A 89 14.13 13.30 17.55
N SER A 90 14.76 13.63 16.42
CA SER A 90 15.89 14.55 16.39
C SER A 90 15.50 15.96 16.84
N ALA A 91 14.37 16.47 16.35
CA ALA A 91 13.83 17.76 16.74
C ALA A 91 13.48 17.81 18.24
N HIS A 92 12.90 16.74 18.80
CA HIS A 92 12.61 16.67 20.23
C HIS A 92 13.87 16.64 21.10
N LYS A 93 14.96 15.99 20.65
CA LYS A 93 16.26 16.03 21.34
C LYS A 93 16.82 17.46 21.38
N GLU A 94 16.77 18.17 20.25
CA GLU A 94 17.19 19.58 20.17
C GLU A 94 16.30 20.48 21.05
N GLU A 95 14.98 20.24 21.06
CA GLU A 95 14.03 20.93 21.92
C GLU A 95 14.35 20.71 23.41
N LEU A 96 14.69 19.48 23.81
CA LEU A 96 15.04 19.16 25.19
C LEU A 96 16.33 19.86 25.63
N GLU A 97 17.37 19.86 24.79
CA GLU A 97 18.63 20.53 25.10
C GLU A 97 18.48 22.05 25.18
N SER A 98 17.75 22.65 24.24
CA SER A 98 17.46 24.10 24.30
C SER A 98 16.66 24.47 25.56
N TYR A 99 15.68 23.65 25.94
CA TYR A 99 14.90 23.83 27.16
C TYR A 99 15.74 23.67 28.42
N ARG A 100 16.67 22.71 28.45
CA ARG A 100 17.61 22.50 29.56
C ARG A 100 18.48 23.73 29.79
N LEU A 101 19.04 24.31 28.72
CA LEU A 101 19.87 25.52 28.78
C LEU A 101 19.07 26.73 29.25
N ALA A 102 17.87 26.94 28.68
CA ALA A 102 16.99 28.05 29.07
C ALA A 102 16.58 27.93 30.55
N THR A 103 16.13 26.75 30.98
CA THR A 103 15.72 26.50 32.37
C THR A 103 16.86 26.71 33.34
N ARG A 104 18.08 26.25 33.01
CA ARG A 104 19.27 26.47 33.84
C ARG A 104 19.56 27.96 33.99
N LYS A 105 19.53 28.72 32.88
CA LYS A 105 19.74 30.17 32.89
C LYS A 105 18.70 30.90 33.75
N ASP A 106 17.43 30.54 33.62
CA ASP A 106 16.34 31.19 34.34
C ASP A 106 16.38 30.91 35.84
N VAL A 107 16.60 29.65 36.23
CA VAL A 107 16.63 29.25 37.65
C VAL A 107 17.88 29.78 38.36
N LEU A 108 19.05 29.77 37.70
CA LEU A 108 20.27 30.30 38.30
C LEU A 108 20.20 31.80 38.58
N ARG A 109 19.49 32.57 37.74
CA ARG A 109 19.28 34.02 37.90
C ARG A 109 18.35 34.40 39.05
N GLN A 110 17.58 33.46 39.61
CA GLN A 110 16.67 33.77 40.70
C GLN A 110 17.46 34.21 41.94
N PRO A 111 17.06 35.29 42.63
CA PRO A 111 17.73 35.72 43.85
C PRO A 111 17.62 34.66 44.95
N VAL A 112 18.65 34.57 45.79
CA VAL A 112 18.61 33.73 47.00
C VAL A 112 17.87 34.50 48.08
N ALA A 113 16.73 33.97 48.53
CA ALA A 113 16.01 34.50 49.68
C ALA A 113 16.65 33.95 50.95
N MET A 114 17.20 34.84 51.78
CA MET A 114 17.73 34.49 53.09
C MET A 114 16.57 34.28 54.08
N SER A 115 16.77 33.42 55.08
CA SER A 115 15.77 33.22 56.13
C SER A 115 15.66 34.46 57.03
N SER A 116 14.52 34.61 57.70
CA SER A 116 14.32 35.65 58.72
C SER A 116 15.29 35.50 59.90
N LEU A 117 15.79 34.30 60.16
CA LEU A 117 16.78 34.03 61.21
C LEU A 117 18.12 34.68 60.87
N SER A 118 18.61 34.50 59.64
CA SER A 118 19.83 35.16 59.16
C SER A 118 19.75 36.69 59.28
N VAL A 119 18.58 37.27 58.97
CA VAL A 119 18.34 38.70 59.16
C VAL A 119 18.36 39.08 60.65
N ALA A 120 17.69 38.31 61.51
CA ALA A 120 17.63 38.58 62.94
C ALA A 120 19.02 38.53 63.60
N VAL A 121 19.84 37.52 63.29
CA VAL A 121 21.21 37.36 63.82
C VAL A 121 22.07 38.56 63.42
N ARG A 122 22.00 38.99 62.15
CA ARG A 122 22.70 40.19 61.68
C ARG A 122 22.27 41.44 62.45
N THR A 123 20.97 41.68 62.60
CA THR A 123 20.49 42.85 63.33
C THR A 123 20.86 42.84 64.81
N LEU A 124 20.96 41.66 65.43
CA LEU A 124 21.41 41.51 66.81
C LEU A 124 22.90 41.79 66.95
N GLY A 125 23.73 41.27 66.03
CA GLY A 125 25.15 41.59 65.93
C GLY A 125 25.39 43.10 65.80
N ASP A 126 24.65 43.78 64.91
CA ASP A 126 24.71 45.24 64.74
C ASP A 126 24.35 46.01 66.01
N ARG A 127 23.35 45.54 66.78
CA ARG A 127 22.97 46.14 68.06
C ARG A 127 24.04 45.95 69.13
N LEU A 128 24.64 44.76 69.22
CA LEU A 128 25.72 44.46 70.17
C LEU A 128 26.99 45.27 69.87
N MET A 129 27.32 45.48 68.59
CA MET A 129 28.38 46.40 68.18
C MET A 129 28.13 47.82 68.67
N ARG A 130 26.91 48.34 68.49
CA ARG A 130 26.53 49.69 68.95
C ARG A 130 26.55 49.83 70.48
N ALA A 131 26.39 48.74 71.21
CA ALA A 131 26.47 48.69 72.67
C ALA A 131 27.91 48.50 73.21
N ASN A 132 28.93 48.52 72.35
CA ASN A 132 30.34 48.26 72.68
C ASN A 132 30.62 46.86 73.27
N LEU A 133 29.73 45.89 73.03
CA LEU A 133 29.91 44.48 73.42
C LEU A 133 30.60 43.72 72.28
N THR A 134 31.86 44.06 72.02
CA THR A 134 32.60 43.62 70.82
C THR A 134 32.79 42.11 70.73
N GLY A 135 33.01 41.41 71.85
CA GLY A 135 33.14 39.95 71.87
C GLY A 135 31.85 39.24 71.42
N SER A 136 30.72 39.59 72.03
CA SER A 136 29.42 39.01 71.68
C SER A 136 28.95 39.39 70.27
N ALA A 137 29.35 40.58 69.80
CA ALA A 137 29.09 40.99 68.42
C ALA A 137 29.88 40.14 67.40
N LEU A 138 31.14 39.81 67.70
CA LEU A 138 31.96 38.95 66.85
C LEU A 138 31.36 37.54 66.76
N ASP A 139 30.89 36.98 67.89
CA ASP A 139 30.24 35.67 67.91
C ASP A 139 28.96 35.65 67.05
N MET A 140 28.16 36.72 67.11
CA MET A 140 26.97 36.87 66.26
C MET A 140 27.31 37.04 64.78
N GLN A 141 28.42 37.71 64.45
CA GLN A 141 28.91 37.83 63.08
C GLN A 141 29.34 36.47 62.54
N ASN A 142 30.09 35.68 63.32
CA ASN A 142 30.50 34.33 62.94
C ASN A 142 29.28 33.41 62.71
N MET A 143 28.27 33.49 63.59
CA MET A 143 27.02 32.75 63.41
C MET A 143 26.24 33.21 62.17
N TYR A 144 26.25 34.50 61.85
CA TYR A 144 25.63 34.99 60.63
C TYR A 144 26.33 34.46 59.38
N ASP A 145 27.67 34.45 59.38
CA ASP A 145 28.46 34.00 58.23
C ASP A 145 28.27 32.49 57.99
N THR A 146 28.21 31.67 59.05
CA THR A 146 27.91 30.23 58.93
C THR A 146 26.51 29.98 58.40
N LEU A 147 25.49 30.62 58.99
CA LEU A 147 24.10 30.52 58.52
C LEU A 147 23.95 31.00 57.08
N GLN A 148 24.65 32.08 56.72
CA GLN A 148 24.61 32.63 55.37
C GLN A 148 25.22 31.64 54.36
N GLN A 149 26.29 30.96 54.72
CA GLN A 149 26.92 29.97 53.85
C GLN A 149 26.03 28.74 53.67
N GLU A 150 25.49 28.19 54.77
CA GLU A 150 24.58 27.04 54.74
C GLU A 150 23.32 27.34 53.90
N GLU A 151 22.69 28.50 54.09
CA GLU A 151 21.51 28.89 53.31
C GLU A 151 21.82 29.10 51.82
N ARG A 152 23.01 29.59 51.48
CA ARG A 152 23.45 29.72 50.08
C ARG A 152 23.67 28.35 49.44
N GLU A 153 24.31 27.43 50.13
CA GLU A 153 24.53 26.06 49.66
C GLU A 153 23.19 25.34 49.47
N GLU A 154 22.28 25.45 50.45
CA GLU A 154 20.95 24.87 50.35
C GLU A 154 20.13 25.49 49.19
N ALA A 155 20.23 26.81 48.99
CA ALA A 155 19.59 27.47 47.86
C ALA A 155 20.13 26.99 46.50
N VAL A 156 21.44 26.73 46.40
CA VAL A 156 22.05 26.15 45.18
C VAL A 156 21.51 24.74 44.95
N ASN A 157 21.41 23.91 45.99
CA ASN A 157 20.86 22.55 45.87
C ASN A 157 19.38 22.57 45.44
N ARG A 158 18.56 23.41 46.07
CA ARG A 158 17.14 23.60 45.69
C ARG A 158 16.99 24.07 44.25
N LYS A 159 17.87 24.94 43.77
CA LYS A 159 17.91 25.38 42.36
C LYS A 159 18.24 24.21 41.43
N HIS A 160 19.24 23.39 41.76
CA HIS A 160 19.58 22.20 40.96
C HIS A 160 18.40 21.23 40.87
N GLU A 161 17.79 20.88 42.01
CA GLU A 161 16.61 20.02 42.05
C GLU A 161 15.45 20.61 41.22
N THR A 162 15.24 21.92 41.26
CA THR A 162 14.20 22.60 40.48
C THR A 162 14.47 22.47 38.98
N ILE A 163 15.72 22.63 38.55
CA ILE A 163 16.12 22.43 37.15
C ILE A 163 15.86 20.98 36.73
N GLU A 164 16.31 20.01 37.53
CA GLU A 164 16.13 18.58 37.24
C GLU A 164 14.66 18.21 37.13
N ARG A 165 13.82 18.64 38.08
CA ARG A 165 12.37 18.39 38.03
C ARG A 165 11.72 18.99 36.79
N LYS A 166 12.08 20.21 36.40
CA LYS A 166 11.55 20.87 35.20
C LYS A 166 11.98 20.16 33.91
N VAL A 167 13.25 19.75 33.82
CA VAL A 167 13.80 19.02 32.66
C VAL A 167 13.17 17.63 32.57
N ALA A 168 13.02 16.92 33.69
CA ALA A 168 12.37 15.62 33.74
C ALA A 168 10.91 15.70 33.27
N LYS A 169 10.15 16.71 33.72
CA LYS A 169 8.77 16.93 33.26
C LYS A 169 8.72 17.21 31.75
N LYS A 170 9.63 18.03 31.22
CA LYS A 170 9.70 18.30 29.78
C LYS A 170 10.04 17.05 28.98
N LYS A 171 11.02 16.27 29.45
CA LYS A 171 11.41 15.00 28.84
C LYS A 171 10.22 14.04 28.76
N HIS A 172 9.51 13.83 29.86
CA HIS A 172 8.33 12.97 29.88
C HIS A 172 7.28 13.38 28.84
N LEU A 173 6.99 14.68 28.71
CA LEU A 173 6.06 15.19 27.70
C LEU A 173 6.54 14.95 26.27
N LEU A 174 7.85 15.01 26.02
CA LEU A 174 8.42 14.70 24.70
C LEU A 174 8.37 13.20 24.42
N ASP A 175 8.70 12.36 25.41
CA ASP A 175 8.62 10.90 25.31
C ASP A 175 7.19 10.44 24.97
N GLU A 176 6.16 11.04 25.58
CA GLU A 176 4.75 10.78 25.24
C GLU A 176 4.42 11.17 23.79
N LYS A 177 4.93 12.30 23.31
CA LYS A 177 4.75 12.73 21.92
C LYS A 177 5.47 11.80 20.95
N GLU A 178 6.67 11.33 21.28
CA GLU A 178 7.41 10.35 20.48
C GLU A 178 6.65 9.03 20.39
N ALA A 179 6.15 8.51 21.53
CA ALA A 179 5.33 7.31 21.55
C ALA A 179 4.06 7.45 20.69
N SER A 180 3.39 8.61 20.77
CA SER A 180 2.23 8.93 19.93
C SER A 180 2.58 9.01 18.44
N ALA A 181 3.72 9.64 18.10
CA ALA A 181 4.21 9.71 16.73
C ALA A 181 4.55 8.31 16.18
N TYR A 182 5.21 7.47 16.97
CA TYR A 182 5.52 6.09 16.58
C TYR A 182 4.25 5.25 16.38
N ARG A 183 3.24 5.42 17.23
CA ARG A 183 1.92 4.77 17.04
C ARG A 183 1.30 5.14 15.70
N LYS A 184 1.41 6.39 15.25
CA LYS A 184 0.93 6.82 13.93
C LYS A 184 1.69 6.13 12.79
N VAL A 185 3.00 5.94 12.93
CA VAL A 185 3.81 5.16 11.97
C VAL A 185 3.27 3.74 11.86
N LEU A 186 3.11 3.03 12.99
CA LEU A 186 2.61 1.65 13.01
C LEU A 186 1.21 1.53 12.38
N LEU A 187 0.32 2.50 12.62
CA LEU A 187 -1.00 2.53 12.00
C LEU A 187 -0.91 2.74 10.48
N ALA A 188 -0.05 3.66 10.03
CA ALA A 188 0.16 3.91 8.61
C ALA A 188 0.74 2.68 7.89
N GLU A 189 1.68 1.95 8.51
CA GLU A 189 2.20 0.70 7.98
C GLU A 189 1.12 -0.38 7.84
N ARG A 190 0.28 -0.55 8.88
CA ARG A 190 -0.83 -1.52 8.84
C ARG A 190 -1.83 -1.18 7.73
N LEU A 191 -2.20 0.09 7.59
CA LEU A 191 -3.10 0.54 6.53
C LEU A 191 -2.47 0.37 5.13
N GLY A 192 -1.16 0.63 5.00
CA GLY A 192 -0.40 0.40 3.77
C GLY A 192 -0.45 -1.06 3.33
N LYS A 193 -0.11 -1.98 4.25
CA LYS A 193 -0.16 -3.43 3.99
C LYS A 193 -1.55 -3.91 3.56
N ARG A 194 -2.59 -3.49 4.29
CA ARG A 194 -3.98 -3.84 3.97
C ARG A 194 -4.37 -3.37 2.57
N ARG A 195 -4.04 -2.14 2.18
CA ARG A 195 -4.28 -1.64 0.82
C ARG A 195 -3.50 -2.44 -0.23
N GLY A 196 -2.26 -2.83 0.07
CA GLY A 196 -1.46 -3.69 -0.79
C GLY A 196 -2.11 -5.06 -1.04
N GLU A 197 -2.64 -5.68 0.02
CA GLU A 197 -3.37 -6.94 -0.03
C GLU A 197 -4.68 -6.83 -0.82
N GLU A 198 -5.49 -5.79 -0.54
CA GLU A 198 -6.74 -5.52 -1.26
C GLU A 198 -6.50 -5.32 -2.77
N ASN A 199 -5.46 -4.58 -3.14
CA ASN A 199 -5.07 -4.40 -4.55
C ASN A 199 -4.65 -5.72 -5.20
N MET A 200 -3.92 -6.57 -4.49
CA MET A 200 -3.51 -7.89 -4.99
C MET A 200 -4.70 -8.84 -5.15
N GLN A 201 -5.65 -8.82 -4.23
CA GLN A 201 -6.90 -9.59 -4.32
C GLN A 201 -7.74 -9.12 -5.51
N ALA A 202 -7.90 -7.81 -5.68
CA ALA A 202 -8.61 -7.24 -6.83
C ALA A 202 -7.95 -7.63 -8.17
N LEU A 203 -6.61 -7.62 -8.23
CA LEU A 203 -5.88 -8.08 -9.42
C LEU A 203 -6.12 -9.58 -9.68
N ALA A 204 -6.06 -10.42 -8.65
CA ALA A 204 -6.29 -11.85 -8.77
C ALA A 204 -7.71 -12.16 -9.27
N ALA A 205 -8.72 -11.53 -8.68
CA ALA A 205 -10.12 -11.67 -9.10
C ALA A 205 -10.34 -11.19 -10.54
N ASN A 206 -9.69 -10.09 -10.95
CA ASN A 206 -9.75 -9.63 -12.33
C ASN A 206 -9.12 -10.65 -13.30
N LEU A 207 -8.00 -11.29 -12.93
CA LEU A 207 -7.34 -12.30 -13.77
C LEU A 207 -8.18 -13.59 -13.87
N GLU A 208 -8.81 -14.01 -12.78
CA GLU A 208 -9.77 -15.12 -12.76
C GLU A 208 -10.97 -14.83 -13.66
N HIS A 209 -11.56 -13.64 -13.55
CA HIS A 209 -12.65 -13.24 -14.43
C HIS A 209 -12.26 -13.24 -15.93
N LYS A 210 -11.01 -12.90 -16.25
CA LYS A 210 -10.50 -12.99 -17.64
C LYS A 210 -10.34 -14.43 -18.11
N GLU A 211 -9.95 -15.33 -17.21
CA GLU A 211 -9.85 -16.76 -17.47
C GLU A 211 -11.23 -17.34 -17.83
N ASP A 212 -12.27 -17.01 -17.05
CA ASP A 212 -13.66 -17.42 -17.32
C ASP A 212 -14.18 -16.87 -18.65
N GLN A 213 -13.89 -15.61 -18.95
CA GLN A 213 -14.24 -15.00 -20.23
C GLN A 213 -13.61 -15.74 -21.41
N MET A 214 -12.35 -16.14 -21.27
CA MET A 214 -11.62 -16.88 -22.30
C MET A 214 -12.17 -18.30 -22.46
N ALA A 215 -12.40 -19.01 -21.35
CA ALA A 215 -12.98 -20.36 -21.35
C ALA A 215 -14.37 -20.37 -21.99
N SER A 216 -15.23 -19.42 -21.63
CA SER A 216 -16.58 -19.30 -22.21
C SER A 216 -16.55 -18.95 -23.70
N ALA A 217 -15.58 -18.13 -24.14
CA ALA A 217 -15.37 -17.83 -25.55
C ALA A 217 -14.93 -19.08 -26.32
N HIS A 218 -13.93 -19.81 -25.81
CA HIS A 218 -13.45 -21.06 -26.42
C HIS A 218 -14.56 -22.11 -26.52
N PHE A 219 -15.37 -22.27 -25.47
CA PHE A 219 -16.55 -23.15 -25.49
C PHE A 219 -17.53 -22.77 -26.61
N ARG A 220 -17.90 -21.47 -26.69
CA ARG A 220 -18.82 -20.97 -27.73
C ARG A 220 -18.26 -21.18 -29.15
N GLN A 221 -16.95 -21.05 -29.33
CA GLN A 221 -16.28 -21.30 -30.60
C GLN A 221 -16.33 -22.78 -31.00
N ARG A 222 -16.18 -23.72 -30.06
CA ARG A 222 -16.25 -25.17 -30.30
C ARG A 222 -17.65 -25.65 -30.69
N ILE A 223 -18.71 -25.07 -30.10
CA ILE A 223 -20.10 -25.48 -30.38
C ILE A 223 -20.68 -24.84 -31.66
N ALA A 224 -20.12 -23.71 -32.14
CA ALA A 224 -20.63 -22.97 -33.28
C ALA A 224 -20.82 -23.78 -34.59
N PRO A 225 -19.97 -24.78 -34.92
CA PRO A 225 -20.18 -25.64 -36.09
C PRO A 225 -21.44 -26.50 -36.02
N TYR A 226 -21.85 -26.90 -34.80
CA TYR A 226 -22.97 -27.81 -34.54
C TYR A 226 -24.33 -27.09 -34.45
N PHE A 227 -24.34 -25.78 -34.24
CA PHE A 227 -25.57 -24.99 -34.09
C PHE A 227 -25.65 -23.87 -35.15
N PRO A 228 -26.36 -24.08 -36.28
CA PRO A 228 -26.46 -23.12 -37.38
C PRO A 228 -27.09 -21.77 -36.99
N LEU A 229 -28.02 -21.78 -36.03
CA LEU A 229 -28.66 -20.55 -35.49
C LEU A 229 -27.70 -19.69 -34.65
N VAL A 230 -26.61 -20.29 -34.15
CA VAL A 230 -25.52 -19.55 -33.51
C VAL A 230 -24.72 -18.80 -34.57
N LYS A 231 -24.59 -19.29 -35.81
CA LYS A 231 -23.84 -18.63 -36.91
C LYS A 231 -24.36 -17.23 -37.27
N GLY A 232 -25.64 -16.93 -37.07
CA GLY A 232 -26.25 -15.63 -37.41
C GLY A 232 -26.01 -14.50 -36.39
N ARG A 233 -25.65 -14.85 -35.15
CA ARG A 233 -25.24 -13.88 -34.10
C ARG A 233 -23.79 -14.09 -33.63
N ALA A 234 -23.15 -15.20 -33.98
CA ALA A 234 -21.81 -15.57 -33.55
C ALA A 234 -20.74 -14.95 -34.44
N PHE A 235 -19.74 -14.36 -33.78
CA PHE A 235 -18.64 -13.60 -34.35
C PHE A 235 -18.98 -12.22 -34.92
N GLY A 236 -19.98 -11.54 -34.36
CA GLY A 236 -19.98 -10.08 -34.40
C GLY A 236 -18.69 -9.51 -33.81
N ARG A 237 -18.26 -8.32 -34.25
CA ARG A 237 -17.04 -7.62 -33.76
C ARG A 237 -16.89 -7.70 -32.24
N ALA A 238 -17.99 -7.66 -31.49
CA ALA A 238 -18.04 -7.81 -30.03
C ALA A 238 -17.47 -9.14 -29.49
N GLN A 239 -17.77 -10.30 -30.08
CA GLN A 239 -17.20 -11.59 -29.62
C GLN A 239 -15.73 -11.75 -30.03
N LYS A 240 -15.34 -11.23 -31.21
CA LYS A 240 -13.92 -11.07 -31.57
C LYS A 240 -13.19 -10.15 -30.59
N HIS A 241 -13.84 -9.09 -30.10
CA HIS A 241 -13.31 -8.21 -29.06
C HIS A 241 -13.24 -8.87 -27.67
N VAL A 242 -14.13 -9.82 -27.35
CA VAL A 242 -14.09 -10.61 -26.10
C VAL A 242 -12.96 -11.64 -26.14
N ALA A 243 -12.79 -12.36 -27.26
CA ALA A 243 -11.64 -13.23 -27.47
C ALA A 243 -10.33 -12.43 -27.54
N SER A 244 -10.34 -11.26 -28.19
CA SER A 244 -9.17 -10.38 -28.23
C SER A 244 -8.86 -9.69 -26.90
N ARG A 245 -9.85 -9.58 -25.99
CA ARG A 245 -9.63 -9.13 -24.59
C ARG A 245 -8.79 -10.12 -23.79
N GLY A 246 -8.83 -11.41 -24.13
CA GLY A 246 -7.88 -12.41 -23.62
C GLY A 246 -6.46 -12.17 -24.14
N THR A 247 -6.31 -11.78 -25.42
CA THR A 247 -5.01 -11.41 -26.01
C THR A 247 -4.53 -9.99 -25.68
N GLN A 248 -5.36 -9.14 -25.03
CA GLN A 248 -4.96 -7.80 -24.59
C GLN A 248 -3.84 -7.81 -23.53
N LEU A 249 -3.70 -8.90 -22.76
CA LEU A 249 -2.57 -9.10 -21.85
C LEU A 249 -1.24 -9.14 -22.61
N LYS A 250 -1.21 -9.75 -23.81
CA LYS A 250 -0.02 -9.85 -24.67
C LYS A 250 0.35 -8.51 -25.30
N THR A 251 -0.62 -7.69 -25.71
CA THR A 251 -0.36 -6.32 -26.21
C THR A 251 0.08 -5.37 -25.10
N SER A 252 -0.48 -5.48 -23.88
CA SER A 252 -0.09 -4.64 -22.73
C SER A 252 1.35 -4.90 -22.24
N LEU A 253 1.86 -6.12 -22.43
CA LEU A 253 3.24 -6.50 -22.12
C LEU A 253 4.25 -5.91 -23.10
N ASN A 254 3.84 -5.62 -24.35
CA ASN A 254 4.75 -5.23 -25.43
C ASN A 254 4.57 -3.76 -25.89
N LYS A 255 3.42 -3.11 -25.66
CA LYS A 255 3.19 -1.69 -25.96
C LYS A 255 2.24 -1.09 -24.93
N GLY A 256 2.67 0.02 -24.33
CA GLY A 256 1.99 0.69 -23.22
C GLY A 256 0.51 1.01 -23.47
N HIS A 257 -0.25 0.93 -22.37
CA HIS A 257 -1.63 1.36 -22.15
C HIS A 257 -2.76 0.63 -22.88
N PHE A 258 -3.46 -0.26 -22.14
CA PHE A 258 -4.92 -0.34 -22.15
C PHE A 258 -5.40 -0.59 -20.72
N HIS A 259 -5.81 0.48 -20.03
CA HIS A 259 -6.51 0.41 -18.76
C HIS A 259 -7.94 -0.05 -19.05
N VAL A 260 -8.34 -1.23 -18.57
CA VAL A 260 -9.76 -1.55 -18.39
C VAL A 260 -10.05 -1.29 -16.92
N PRO A 261 -10.76 -0.21 -16.55
CA PRO A 261 -11.21 -0.03 -15.18
C PRO A 261 -12.05 -1.25 -14.78
N SER A 262 -11.89 -1.75 -13.56
CA SER A 262 -12.92 -2.62 -13.00
C SER A 262 -14.23 -1.84 -13.00
N LEU A 263 -15.36 -2.50 -13.23
CA LEU A 263 -16.66 -1.84 -13.11
C LEU A 263 -16.84 -1.23 -11.70
N CYS A 264 -16.20 -1.80 -10.67
CA CYS A 264 -16.13 -1.21 -9.34
C CYS A 264 -15.40 0.15 -9.29
N GLY A 265 -14.41 0.40 -10.14
CA GLY A 265 -13.76 1.72 -10.25
C GLY A 265 -14.61 2.78 -10.93
N LEU A 266 -15.55 2.39 -11.80
CA LEU A 266 -16.48 3.31 -12.48
C LEU A 266 -17.69 3.67 -11.61
N TYR A 267 -18.18 2.73 -10.79
CA TYR A 267 -19.31 2.97 -9.89
C TYR A 267 -18.90 3.39 -8.47
N GLY A 268 -17.67 3.07 -8.02
CA GLY A 268 -17.17 3.49 -6.71
C GLY A 268 -16.98 5.01 -6.60
N GLY A 269 -16.54 5.68 -7.67
CA GLY A 269 -16.37 7.13 -7.70
C GLY A 269 -17.68 7.93 -7.76
N LEU A 270 -18.82 7.28 -8.03
CA LEU A 270 -20.15 7.90 -8.01
C LEU A 270 -20.87 7.76 -6.66
N LEU A 271 -20.33 6.95 -5.74
CA LEU A 271 -20.87 6.78 -4.39
C LEU A 271 -20.18 7.65 -3.34
N GLU A 272 -19.07 8.32 -3.69
CA GLU A 272 -18.33 9.22 -2.78
C GLU A 272 -18.62 10.71 -3.04
N VAL A 273 -19.65 11.06 -3.83
CA VAL A 273 -20.04 12.46 -4.13
C VAL A 273 -21.31 12.90 -3.38
N GLU A 274 -21.88 12.05 -2.53
CA GLU A 274 -22.92 12.47 -1.57
C GLU A 274 -22.47 12.20 -0.13
N GLN A 275 -21.53 13.03 0.35
CA GLN A 275 -21.42 13.49 1.76
C GLN A 275 -20.39 14.60 1.93
#